data_AF-X8GTB9-F1
#
_entry.id   AF-X8GTB9-F1
#
_cell.length_a   1.000
_cell.length_b   1.000
_cell.length_c   1.000
_cell.angle_alpha   90.00
_cell.angle_beta   90.00
_cell.angle_gamma   90.00
#
_symmetry.space_group_name_H-M   'P 1'
#
loop_
_entity.id
_entity.type
_entity.pdbx_description
1 polymer ?
#
loop_
_entity_poly.entity_id
_entity_poly.type
_entity_poly.pdbx_seq_one_letter_code
_entity_poly.pdbx_strand_id
1 'polypeptide(L)'
;MNPDVIASDLVFLIPNATLFEFGVLMSNVHNAWMRQVAGRLKSDYRYSKDIVYNNFPWPTPTDAQKQKIEQTAQGILDVRALYPDSSLADLYDPITMPPELRKAHTANDRAVMVAYGFSTKVSEVDCVAELMKMYQKLVENRHE
;
A
#
# COMPACT_ATOMS: atom_id res chain seq x y z
N MET A 1 8.02 -8.26 -12.75
CA MET A 1 9.28 -9.02 -12.62
C MET A 1 9.36 -9.93 -13.83
N ASN A 2 10.51 -10.03 -14.51
CA ASN A 2 10.66 -11.01 -15.59
C ASN A 2 10.42 -12.42 -14.98
N PRO A 3 9.58 -13.29 -15.59
CA PRO A 3 9.40 -14.68 -15.15
C PRO A 3 10.70 -15.46 -14.90
N ASP A 4 11.81 -15.06 -15.53
CA ASP A 4 13.12 -15.69 -15.35
C ASP A 4 13.83 -15.30 -14.04
N VAL A 5 13.33 -14.31 -13.30
CA VAL A 5 13.91 -13.87 -12.03
C VAL A 5 13.28 -14.65 -10.88
N ILE A 6 14.11 -15.40 -10.16
CA ILE A 6 13.67 -16.20 -9.01
C ILE A 6 13.68 -15.35 -7.74
N ALA A 7 12.50 -15.16 -7.17
CA ALA A 7 12.33 -14.56 -5.86
C ALA A 7 12.70 -15.55 -4.74
N SER A 8 13.47 -15.11 -3.74
CA SER A 8 13.73 -15.92 -2.54
C SER A 8 12.53 -15.95 -1.60
N ASP A 9 12.60 -16.78 -0.56
CA ASP A 9 11.60 -16.87 0.51
C ASP A 9 11.53 -15.62 1.40
N LEU A 10 12.48 -14.69 1.27
CA LEU A 10 12.51 -13.42 2.00
C LEU A 10 11.52 -12.38 1.45
N VAL A 11 10.96 -12.60 0.25
CA VAL A 11 10.02 -11.68 -0.38
C VAL A 11 8.69 -12.37 -0.71
N PHE A 12 7.63 -11.58 -0.82
CA PHE A 12 6.32 -12.05 -1.27
C PHE A 12 6.04 -11.57 -2.69
N LEU A 13 5.33 -12.39 -3.47
CA LEU A 13 4.97 -12.09 -4.85
C LEU A 13 3.47 -12.26 -5.05
N ILE A 14 2.86 -11.30 -5.75
CA ILE A 14 1.50 -11.40 -6.28
C ILE A 14 1.64 -11.61 -7.79
N PRO A 15 1.36 -12.81 -8.32
CA PRO A 15 1.44 -13.05 -9.75
C PRO A 15 0.37 -12.24 -10.47
N ASN A 16 0.71 -11.65 -11.61
CA ASN A 16 -0.20 -10.85 -12.44
C ASN A 16 -0.86 -9.69 -11.69
N ALA A 17 -0.17 -9.10 -10.70
CA ALA A 17 -0.64 -7.90 -10.02
C ALA A 17 -0.83 -6.75 -11.02
N THR A 18 -1.94 -6.04 -10.88
CA THR A 18 -2.24 -4.85 -11.66
C THR A 18 -1.73 -3.60 -10.94
N LEU A 19 -1.83 -2.44 -11.61
CA LEU A 19 -1.54 -1.15 -10.98
C LEU A 19 -2.47 -0.84 -9.80
N PHE A 20 -3.66 -1.47 -9.74
CA PHE A 20 -4.56 -1.31 -8.62
C PHE A 20 -3.99 -1.93 -7.34
N GLU A 21 -3.56 -3.20 -7.39
CA GLU A 21 -2.93 -3.83 -6.22
C GLU A 21 -1.67 -3.07 -5.80
N PHE A 22 -0.83 -2.66 -6.77
CA PHE A 22 0.35 -1.85 -6.49
C PHE A 22 -0.01 -0.53 -5.80
N GLY A 23 -1.00 0.21 -6.32
CA GLY A 23 -1.43 1.49 -5.75
C GLY A 23 -1.94 1.34 -4.32
N VAL A 24 -2.75 0.33 -4.04
CA VAL A 24 -3.25 0.08 -2.67
C VAL A 24 -2.10 -0.30 -1.73
N LEU A 25 -1.21 -1.21 -2.13
CA LEU A 25 -0.10 -1.66 -1.28
C LEU A 25 0.95 -0.57 -1.02
N MET A 26 1.13 0.37 -1.95
CA MET A 26 2.02 1.52 -1.78
C MET A 26 1.39 2.65 -0.97
N SER A 27 0.10 2.57 -0.64
CA SER A 27 -0.59 3.63 0.09
C SER A 27 -0.23 3.70 1.57
N ASN A 28 -0.42 4.88 2.16
CA ASN A 28 -0.31 5.06 3.59
C ASN A 28 -1.38 4.27 4.37
N VAL A 29 -2.55 4.00 3.79
CA VAL A 29 -3.62 3.20 4.40
C VAL A 29 -3.15 1.76 4.63
N HIS A 30 -2.57 1.15 3.61
CA HIS A 30 -2.00 -0.20 3.74
C HIS A 30 -0.80 -0.22 4.68
N ASN A 31 0.08 0.79 4.61
CA ASN A 31 1.20 0.89 5.52
C ASN A 31 0.75 1.07 6.98
N ALA A 32 -0.27 1.89 7.26
CA ALA A 32 -0.83 2.05 8.60
C ALA A 32 -1.33 0.71 9.18
N TRP A 33 -2.05 -0.07 8.37
CA TRP A 33 -2.45 -1.43 8.74
C TRP A 33 -1.24 -2.32 9.03
N MET A 34 -0.29 -2.38 8.10
CA MET A 34 0.94 -3.16 8.25
C MET A 34 1.69 -2.80 9.52
N ARG A 35 1.87 -1.50 9.83
CA ARG A 35 2.58 -1.08 11.04
C ARG A 35 1.89 -1.54 12.32
N GLN A 36 0.57 -1.61 12.31
CA GLN A 36 -0.25 -2.01 13.45
C GLN A 36 -0.27 -3.53 13.68
N VAL A 37 -0.35 -4.34 12.61
CA VAL A 37 -0.60 -5.78 12.75
C VAL A 37 0.59 -6.67 12.42
N ALA A 38 1.56 -6.17 11.63
CA ALA A 38 2.70 -6.98 11.22
C ALA A 38 3.60 -7.32 12.41
N GLY A 39 4.24 -8.48 12.32
CA GLY A 39 5.36 -8.82 13.20
C GLY A 39 6.54 -7.86 12.98
N ARG A 40 7.51 -7.93 13.90
CA ARG A 40 8.75 -7.14 13.84
C ARG A 40 9.97 -8.01 14.07
N LEU A 41 11.08 -7.67 13.42
CA LEU A 41 12.40 -8.13 13.83
C LEU A 41 13.09 -6.97 14.55
N LYS A 42 13.12 -7.03 15.88
CA LYS A 42 13.38 -5.84 16.71
C LYS A 42 12.35 -4.75 16.37
N SER A 43 12.77 -3.70 15.67
CA SER A 43 11.88 -2.61 15.22
C SER A 43 11.56 -2.67 13.72
N ASP A 44 12.29 -3.48 12.96
CA ASP A 44 12.15 -3.57 11.51
C ASP A 44 10.84 -4.25 11.14
N TYR A 45 10.17 -3.73 10.11
CA TYR A 45 8.93 -4.30 9.59
C TYR A 45 9.18 -5.72 9.10
N ARG A 46 8.41 -6.69 9.61
CA ARG A 46 8.41 -8.06 9.10
C ARG A 46 7.04 -8.35 8.49
N TYR A 47 6.95 -8.12 7.19
CA TYR A 47 5.73 -8.36 6.43
C TYR A 47 5.35 -9.85 6.45
N SER A 48 4.06 -10.14 6.48
CA SER A 48 3.52 -11.50 6.38
C SER A 48 2.24 -11.46 5.56
N LYS A 49 2.12 -12.33 4.55
CA LYS A 49 0.87 -12.44 3.79
C LYS A 49 -0.30 -12.87 4.68
N ASP A 50 -0.06 -13.77 5.63
CA ASP A 50 -1.12 -14.38 6.45
C ASP A 50 -1.61 -13.45 7.56
N ILE A 51 -0.78 -12.53 8.02
CA ILE A 51 -1.13 -11.57 9.08
C ILE A 51 -1.55 -10.23 8.49
N VAL A 52 -0.82 -9.72 7.49
CA VAL A 52 -1.04 -8.38 6.94
C VAL A 52 -2.01 -8.45 5.76
N TYR A 53 -1.62 -9.12 4.66
CA TYR A 53 -2.35 -9.06 3.40
C TYR A 53 -3.72 -9.74 3.46
N ASN A 54 -3.79 -10.96 3.97
CA ASN A 54 -5.03 -11.76 4.02
C ASN A 54 -6.10 -11.13 4.92
N ASN A 55 -5.67 -10.37 5.93
CA ASN A 55 -6.57 -9.72 6.89
C ASN A 55 -6.76 -8.23 6.59
N PHE A 56 -6.11 -7.69 5.55
CA PHE A 56 -6.27 -6.29 5.18
C PHE A 56 -7.69 -6.06 4.66
N PRO A 57 -8.48 -5.15 5.26
CA PRO A 57 -9.81 -4.83 4.76
C PRO A 57 -9.68 -3.99 3.49
N TRP A 58 -9.73 -4.64 2.32
CA TRP A 58 -9.61 -4.00 1.01
C TRP A 58 -10.75 -2.99 0.74
N PRO A 59 -10.49 -1.92 -0.03
CA PRO A 59 -11.56 -1.01 -0.42
C PRO A 59 -12.47 -1.68 -1.46
N THR A 60 -13.70 -1.20 -1.58
CA THR A 60 -14.64 -1.59 -2.64
C THR A 60 -14.84 -0.40 -3.60
N PRO A 61 -13.85 -0.07 -4.43
CA PRO A 61 -13.90 1.12 -5.27
C PRO A 61 -14.91 0.97 -6.42
N THR A 62 -15.47 2.10 -6.84
CA THR A 62 -16.07 2.24 -8.18
C THR A 62 -15.01 2.14 -9.27
N ASP A 63 -15.41 1.87 -10.52
CA ASP A 63 -14.48 1.81 -11.66
C ASP A 63 -13.65 3.09 -11.82
N ALA A 64 -14.27 4.26 -11.60
CA ALA A 64 -13.58 5.54 -11.66
C ALA A 64 -12.52 5.70 -10.55
N GLN A 65 -12.82 5.23 -9.33
CA GLN A 65 -11.84 5.22 -8.23
C GLN A 65 -10.70 4.23 -8.49
N LYS A 66 -11.00 3.04 -9.01
CA LYS A 66 -9.99 2.05 -9.40
C LYS A 66 -9.05 2.62 -10.46
N GLN A 67 -9.60 3.18 -11.53
CA GLN A 67 -8.82 3.83 -12.58
C GLN A 67 -7.97 4.98 -12.03
N LYS A 68 -8.50 5.74 -11.07
CA LYS A 68 -7.75 6.83 -10.44
C LYS A 68 -6.56 6.33 -9.64
N ILE A 69 -6.73 5.24 -8.88
CA ILE A 69 -5.65 4.58 -8.14
C ILE A 69 -4.59 4.06 -9.10
N GLU A 70 -4.98 3.39 -10.19
CA GLU A 70 -4.06 2.90 -11.22
C GLU A 70 -3.26 4.05 -11.86
N GLN A 71 -3.90 5.19 -12.14
CA GLN A 71 -3.22 6.37 -12.68
C GLN A 71 -2.18 6.93 -11.69
N THR A 72 -2.54 7.06 -10.40
CA THR A 72 -1.60 7.59 -9.40
C THR A 72 -0.49 6.60 -9.07
N ALA A 73 -0.78 5.31 -9.12
CA ALA A 73 0.19 4.22 -9.03
C ALA A 73 1.22 4.29 -10.16
N GLN A 74 0.78 4.49 -11.40
CA GLN A 74 1.68 4.69 -12.54
C GLN A 74 2.57 5.91 -12.32
N GLY A 75 2.03 7.01 -11.79
CA GLY A 75 2.82 8.20 -11.46
C GLY A 75 3.96 7.95 -10.47
N ILE A 76 3.81 7.00 -9.53
CA ILE A 76 4.92 6.59 -8.65
C ILE A 76 6.01 5.88 -9.46
N LEU A 77 5.64 4.98 -10.37
CA LEU A 77 6.59 4.26 -11.22
C LEU A 77 7.32 5.21 -12.19
N ASP A 78 6.58 6.15 -12.79
CA ASP A 78 7.13 7.15 -13.71
C ASP A 78 8.19 8.02 -13.01
N VAL A 79 7.91 8.46 -11.77
CA VAL A 79 8.88 9.25 -11.00
C VAL A 79 10.11 8.41 -10.63
N ARG A 80 9.93 7.15 -10.22
CA ARG A 80 11.07 6.26 -9.94
C ARG A 80 11.97 6.10 -11.17
N ALA A 81 11.39 6.03 -12.37
CA ALA A 81 12.14 5.90 -13.62
C ALA A 81 13.03 7.11 -13.96
N LEU A 82 12.80 8.27 -13.33
CA LEU A 82 13.67 9.45 -13.47
C LEU A 82 15.03 9.28 -12.77
N TYR A 83 15.19 8.26 -11.92
CA TYR A 83 16.38 8.01 -11.11
C TYR A 83 16.96 6.61 -11.37
N PRO A 84 17.46 6.33 -12.59
CA PRO A 84 17.92 4.99 -12.96
C PRO A 84 19.13 4.50 -12.16
N ASP A 85 19.94 5.42 -11.63
CA ASP A 85 21.15 5.10 -10.84
C ASP A 85 20.88 5.00 -9.33
N SER A 86 19.65 5.27 -8.89
CA SER A 86 19.27 5.18 -7.48
C SER A 86 18.63 3.83 -7.15
N SER A 87 19.01 3.25 -6.02
CA SER A 87 18.31 2.08 -5.48
C SER A 87 16.96 2.50 -4.87
N LEU A 88 16.07 1.52 -4.63
CA LEU A 88 14.86 1.78 -3.85
C LEU A 88 15.17 2.26 -2.43
N ALA A 89 16.31 1.86 -1.84
CA ALA A 89 16.71 2.37 -0.53
C ALA A 89 17.00 3.88 -0.59
N ASP A 90 17.73 4.34 -1.61
CA ASP A 90 18.05 5.76 -1.80
C ASP A 90 16.78 6.60 -2.03
N LEU A 91 15.84 6.06 -2.82
CA LEU A 91 14.58 6.74 -3.15
C LEU A 91 13.59 6.81 -1.98
N TYR A 92 13.69 5.90 -1.01
CA TYR A 92 12.75 5.81 0.13
C TYR A 92 13.36 6.20 1.47
N ASP A 93 14.62 6.62 1.52
CA ASP A 93 15.18 7.27 2.69
C ASP A 93 14.35 8.53 3.02
N PRO A 94 13.84 8.68 4.26
CA PRO A 94 12.96 9.79 4.60
C PRO A 94 13.57 11.19 4.42
N ILE A 95 14.89 11.30 4.51
CA ILE A 95 15.66 12.55 4.42
C ILE A 95 15.96 12.87 2.95
N THR A 96 16.33 11.87 2.15
CA THR A 96 16.75 12.08 0.76
C THR A 96 15.69 11.77 -0.30
N MET A 97 14.51 11.25 0.09
CA MET A 97 13.42 10.96 -0.86
C MET A 97 13.11 12.19 -1.73
N PRO A 98 13.15 12.05 -3.07
CA PRO A 98 12.85 13.16 -3.97
C PRO A 98 11.45 13.76 -3.74
N PRO A 99 11.31 15.10 -3.73
CA PRO A 99 10.02 15.76 -3.50
C PRO A 99 8.89 15.33 -4.46
N GLU A 100 9.21 15.05 -5.72
CA GLU A 100 8.30 14.53 -6.74
C GLU A 100 7.80 13.12 -6.41
N LEU A 101 8.65 12.28 -5.82
CA LEU A 101 8.26 10.94 -5.42
C LEU A 101 7.30 11.02 -4.22
N ARG A 102 7.61 11.88 -3.25
CA ARG A 102 6.72 12.19 -2.13
C ARG A 102 5.37 12.73 -2.60
N LYS A 103 5.36 13.60 -3.62
CA LYS A 103 4.15 14.13 -4.24
C LYS A 103 3.34 13.04 -4.95
N ALA A 104 4.00 12.10 -5.63
CA ALA A 104 3.36 10.95 -6.26
C ALA A 104 2.69 10.03 -5.22
N HIS A 105 3.37 9.72 -4.12
CA HIS A 105 2.76 8.98 -2.99
C HIS A 105 1.58 9.72 -2.39
N THR A 106 1.71 11.03 -2.14
CA THR A 106 0.61 11.85 -1.60
C THR A 106 -0.62 11.81 -2.52
N ALA A 107 -0.43 11.80 -3.85
CA ALA A 107 -1.53 11.69 -4.80
C ALA A 107 -2.20 10.31 -4.74
N ASN A 108 -1.40 9.24 -4.64
CA ASN A 108 -1.88 7.87 -4.50
C ASN A 108 -2.63 7.64 -3.17
N ASP A 109 -2.08 8.14 -2.05
CA ASP A 109 -2.70 8.08 -0.73
C ASP A 109 -4.09 8.70 -0.73
N ARG A 110 -4.24 9.87 -1.36
CA ARG A 110 -5.55 10.53 -1.51
C ARG A 110 -6.52 9.71 -2.33
N ALA A 111 -6.07 9.13 -3.45
CA ALA A 111 -6.92 8.28 -4.29
C ALA A 111 -7.41 7.05 -3.52
N VAL A 112 -6.53 6.40 -2.75
CA VAL A 112 -6.88 5.25 -1.92
C VAL A 112 -7.79 5.65 -0.77
N MET A 113 -7.50 6.72 -0.03
CA MET A 113 -8.39 7.22 1.04
C MET A 113 -9.80 7.51 0.53
N VAL A 114 -9.93 8.11 -0.66
CA VAL A 114 -11.24 8.36 -1.28
C VAL A 114 -11.97 7.06 -1.61
N ALA A 115 -11.27 6.00 -2.02
CA ALA A 115 -11.88 4.68 -2.23
C ALA A 115 -12.37 4.02 -0.93
N TYR A 116 -11.82 4.40 0.22
CA TYR A 116 -12.31 4.03 1.55
C TYR A 116 -13.41 4.97 2.09
N GLY A 117 -13.67 6.10 1.43
CA GLY A 117 -14.53 7.15 1.97
C GLY A 117 -13.90 7.91 3.14
N PHE A 118 -12.59 7.81 3.32
CA PHE A 118 -11.86 8.51 4.38
C PHE A 118 -11.62 9.98 4.03
N SER A 119 -11.55 10.82 5.06
CA SER A 119 -11.04 12.19 4.91
C SER A 119 -9.55 12.15 4.58
N THR A 120 -9.09 12.97 3.64
CA THR A 120 -7.66 13.08 3.29
C THR A 120 -6.80 13.73 4.38
N LYS A 121 -7.39 14.08 5.52
CA LYS A 121 -6.72 14.65 6.70
C LYS A 121 -6.76 13.67 7.90
N VAL A 122 -7.19 12.44 7.68
CA VAL A 122 -7.26 11.43 8.74
C VAL A 122 -5.87 11.15 9.31
N SER A 123 -5.75 11.06 10.63
CA SER A 123 -4.50 10.66 11.27
C SER A 123 -4.25 9.16 11.03
N GLU A 124 -3.01 8.69 11.21
CA GLU A 124 -2.71 7.26 11.10
C GLU A 124 -3.52 6.43 12.12
N VAL A 125 -3.69 6.94 13.35
CA VAL A 125 -4.46 6.29 14.41
C VAL A 125 -5.93 6.16 14.02
N ASP A 126 -6.53 7.23 13.51
CA ASP A 126 -7.92 7.22 13.06
C ASP A 126 -8.12 6.30 11.85
N CYS A 127 -7.15 6.28 10.91
CA CYS A 127 -7.15 5.37 9.78
C CYS A 127 -7.15 3.91 10.25
N VAL A 128 -6.28 3.55 11.20
CA VAL A 128 -6.23 2.20 11.77
C VAL A 128 -7.54 1.85 12.47
N ALA A 129 -8.11 2.79 13.24
CA ALA A 129 -9.38 2.56 13.93
C ALA A 129 -10.53 2.25 12.95
N GLU A 130 -10.63 2.98 11.84
CA GLU A 130 -11.62 2.69 10.80
C GLU A 130 -11.37 1.35 10.11
N LEU A 131 -10.11 1.02 9.78
CA LEU A 131 -9.76 -0.29 9.23
C LEU A 131 -10.11 -1.43 10.18
N MET A 132 -9.89 -1.28 11.49
CA MET A 132 -10.28 -2.28 12.49
C MET A 132 -11.79 -2.48 12.54
N LYS A 133 -12.59 -1.41 12.44
CA LYS A 133 -14.06 -1.52 12.33
C LYS A 133 -14.48 -2.26 11.07
N MET A 134 -13.84 -1.98 9.94
CA MET A 134 -14.10 -2.69 8.68
C MET A 134 -13.75 -4.18 8.80
N TYR A 135 -12.58 -4.49 9.36
CA TYR A 135 -12.14 -5.87 9.60
C TYR A 135 -13.13 -6.62 10.50
N GLN A 136 -13.57 -6.03 11.61
CA GLN A 136 -14.56 -6.63 12.51
C GLN A 136 -15.85 -7.02 11.75
N LYS A 137 -16.40 -6.10 10.94
CA LYS A 137 -17.60 -6.37 10.12
C LYS A 137 -17.38 -7.53 9.13
N LEU A 138 -16.21 -7.59 8.48
CA LEU A 138 -15.89 -8.66 7.54
C LEU A 138 -15.79 -10.04 8.23
N VAL A 139 -15.34 -10.07 9.49
CA VAL A 139 -15.27 -11.30 10.28
C VAL A 139 -16.66 -11.71 10.78
N GLU A 140 -17.47 -10.76 11.25
CA GLU A 140 -18.85 -11.04 11.69
C GLU A 140 -19.71 -11.58 10.55
N ASN A 141 -19.61 -10.99 9.35
CA ASN A 141 -20.37 -11.42 8.16
C ASN A 141 -19.91 -12.78 7.59
N ARG A 142 -18.80 -13.37 8.07
CA ARG A 142 -18.39 -14.73 7.66
C ARG A 142 -19.13 -15.84 8.41
N HIS A 143 -19.86 -15.49 9.46
CA HIS A 143 -20.59 -16.45 10.30
C HIS A 143 -22.08 -16.57 9.92
N GLU A 144 -22.51 -15.88 8.86
CA GLU A 144 -23.82 -16.03 8.20
C GLU A 144 -23.70 -16.86 6.91
#